data_AF-A0A8T6QFE3-F1
#
_entry.id   AF-A0A8T6QFE3-F1
#
_cell.length_a   1.000
_cell.length_b   1.000
_cell.length_c   1.000
_cell.angle_alpha   90.00
_cell.angle_beta   90.00
_cell.angle_gamma   90.00
#
_symmetry.space_group_name_H-M   'P 1'
#
loop_
_entity.id
_entity.type
_entity.pdbx_description
1 polymer ?
#
loop_
_entity_poly.entity_id
_entity_poly.type
_entity_poly.pdbx_seq_one_letter_code
_entity_poly.pdbx_strand_id
1 'polypeptide(L)'
;REYESVREFMTSATLLAFVDLPFILLFIGVIGLVGGWLAVVPLTLVPLVILAGILLQRPLSRHINASMRESSQRQGLLVEALDGIETLKLNNAVNWVQRRWDGYTASVARSSIRVKNTSNIIICFSTAVQQLNTVLLVILGTYLIHSEDPHNRITMGALIAAVILSGRALAPHGQIASLATRFQQARLAMQGVNDIVRRPVERESQTHYLTVKDIQGEFRFSDVSFSYKPGLPDALCGLSLCIRPGERVGIIGSIGCGKSTLLKMIVGLYRQNRGQITLDGVA
;
A
#
# COMPACT_ATOMS: atom_id res chain seq x y z
N ARG A 1 5.68 2.55 8.67
CA ARG A 1 5.71 1.36 7.79
C ARG A 1 5.17 1.64 6.40
N GLU A 2 3.94 2.16 6.23
CA GLU A 2 3.36 2.43 4.90
C GLU A 2 4.18 3.43 4.06
N TYR A 3 4.62 4.54 4.66
CA TYR A 3 5.49 5.54 4.01
C TYR A 3 6.85 4.99 3.56
N GLU A 4 7.37 4.00 4.28
CA GLU A 4 8.68 3.41 4.01
C GLU A 4 8.64 2.52 2.77
N SER A 5 7.53 1.80 2.56
CA SER A 5 7.29 1.02 1.34
C SER A 5 7.19 1.90 0.08
N VAL A 6 6.57 3.09 0.21
CA VAL A 6 6.46 4.07 -0.88
C VAL A 6 7.84 4.66 -1.19
N ARG A 7 8.60 5.02 -0.15
CA ARG A 7 9.97 5.53 -0.30
C ARG A 7 10.85 4.49 -0.99
N GLU A 8 10.88 3.25 -0.50
CA GLU A 8 11.71 2.17 -1.03
C GLU A 8 11.37 1.80 -2.50
N PHE A 9 10.09 1.88 -2.87
CA PHE A 9 9.68 1.74 -4.26
C PHE A 9 10.24 2.89 -5.13
N MET A 10 10.13 4.14 -4.68
CA MET A 10 10.56 5.31 -5.43
C MET A 10 12.09 5.44 -5.52
N THR A 11 12.83 5.06 -4.48
CA THR A 11 14.27 5.36 -4.39
C THR A 11 15.18 4.34 -5.04
N SER A 12 14.78 3.06 -5.17
CA SER A 12 15.79 2.00 -5.40
C SER A 12 15.47 1.07 -6.56
N ALA A 13 14.28 0.47 -6.60
CA ALA A 13 13.97 -0.54 -7.61
C ALA A 13 13.49 0.08 -8.94
N THR A 14 12.69 1.14 -8.86
CA THR A 14 12.10 1.77 -10.06
C THR A 14 13.15 2.54 -10.85
N LEU A 15 14.05 3.25 -10.15
CA LEU A 15 15.18 3.95 -10.77
C LEU A 15 16.11 2.97 -11.49
N LEU A 16 16.45 1.84 -10.88
CA LEU A 16 17.29 0.82 -11.52
C LEU A 16 16.63 0.28 -12.79
N ALA A 17 15.36 -0.10 -12.71
CA ALA A 17 14.63 -0.63 -13.87
C ALA A 17 14.47 0.39 -15.01
N PHE A 18 14.25 1.67 -14.66
CA PHE A 18 14.12 2.74 -15.63
C PHE A 18 15.46 3.08 -16.31
N VAL A 19 16.57 2.98 -15.55
CA VAL A 19 17.92 3.14 -16.09
C VAL A 19 18.30 1.93 -16.96
N ASP A 20 17.97 0.71 -16.57
CA ASP A 20 18.40 -0.50 -17.30
C ASP A 20 17.66 -0.70 -18.63
N LEU A 21 16.41 -0.25 -18.75
CA LEU A 21 15.58 -0.41 -19.95
C LEU A 21 16.21 0.16 -21.25
N PRO A 22 16.71 1.41 -21.30
CA PRO A 22 17.40 1.93 -22.48
C PRO A 22 18.74 1.22 -22.75
N PHE A 23 19.42 0.71 -21.72
CA PHE A 23 20.66 -0.04 -21.90
C PHE A 23 20.45 -1.36 -22.64
N ILE A 24 19.26 -1.97 -22.56
CA ILE A 24 18.91 -3.15 -23.36
C ILE A 24 19.05 -2.85 -24.86
N LEU A 25 18.48 -1.74 -25.33
CA LEU A 25 18.56 -1.31 -26.73
C LEU A 25 20.00 -0.99 -27.12
N LEU A 26 20.75 -0.33 -26.22
CA LEU A 26 22.16 -0.03 -26.42
C LEU A 26 23.00 -1.32 -26.56
N PHE A 27 22.80 -2.31 -25.68
CA PHE A 27 23.52 -3.58 -25.75
C PHE A 27 23.19 -4.35 -27.03
N ILE A 28 21.91 -4.40 -27.42
CA ILE A 28 21.51 -5.01 -28.70
C ILE A 28 22.16 -4.28 -29.88
N GLY A 29 22.19 -2.94 -29.86
CA GLY A 29 22.85 -2.13 -30.89
C GLY A 29 24.35 -2.40 -31.01
N VAL A 30 25.05 -2.48 -29.88
CA VAL A 30 26.49 -2.82 -29.85
C VAL A 30 26.74 -4.23 -30.35
N ILE A 31 25.89 -5.21 -29.98
CA ILE A 31 25.96 -6.57 -30.51
C ILE A 31 25.74 -6.57 -32.03
N GLY A 32 24.83 -5.73 -32.55
CA GLY A 32 24.59 -5.58 -33.98
C GLY A 32 25.79 -5.01 -34.73
N LEU A 33 26.49 -4.04 -34.13
CA LEU A 33 27.71 -3.45 -34.70
C LEU A 33 28.89 -4.42 -34.72
N VAL A 34 29.03 -5.26 -33.69
CA VAL A 34 30.19 -6.15 -33.51
C VAL A 34 29.97 -7.54 -34.13
N GLY A 35 28.74 -8.05 -34.06
CA GLY A 35 28.38 -9.43 -34.45
C GLY A 35 27.30 -9.52 -35.53
N GLY A 36 26.85 -8.39 -36.09
CA GLY A 36 25.88 -8.35 -37.18
C GLY A 36 24.59 -9.12 -36.85
N TRP A 37 24.41 -10.24 -37.55
CA TRP A 37 23.26 -11.13 -37.40
C TRP A 37 23.12 -11.78 -36.02
N LEU A 38 24.18 -11.82 -35.20
CA LEU A 38 24.10 -12.30 -33.82
C LEU A 38 23.10 -11.50 -32.96
N ALA A 39 22.86 -10.23 -33.28
CA ALA A 39 21.93 -9.40 -32.53
C ALA A 39 20.46 -9.83 -32.66
N VAL A 40 20.11 -10.60 -33.69
CA VAL A 40 18.74 -11.10 -33.91
C VAL A 40 18.30 -12.04 -32.77
N VAL A 41 19.25 -12.78 -32.18
CA VAL A 41 18.97 -13.69 -31.07
C VAL A 41 18.44 -12.95 -29.83
N PRO A 42 19.18 -11.99 -29.22
CA PRO A 42 18.64 -11.22 -28.11
C PRO A 42 17.47 -10.33 -28.52
N LEU A 43 17.43 -9.82 -29.76
CA LEU A 43 16.32 -8.99 -30.26
C LEU A 43 14.99 -9.75 -30.27
N THR A 44 15.01 -11.07 -30.44
CA THR A 44 13.79 -11.91 -30.42
C THR A 44 13.46 -12.42 -29.02
N LEU A 45 14.47 -12.82 -28.24
CA LEU A 45 14.26 -13.40 -26.91
C LEU A 45 13.94 -12.37 -25.83
N VAL A 46 14.47 -11.14 -25.91
CA VAL A 46 14.17 -10.08 -24.93
C VAL A 46 12.67 -9.72 -24.93
N PRO A 47 12.02 -9.43 -26.08
CA PRO A 47 10.58 -9.19 -26.12
C PRO A 47 9.76 -10.37 -25.59
N LEU A 48 10.19 -11.61 -25.83
CA LEU A 48 9.52 -12.81 -25.33
C LEU A 48 9.48 -12.85 -23.80
N VAL A 49 10.60 -12.51 -23.14
CA VAL A 49 10.68 -12.44 -21.67
C VAL A 49 9.84 -11.29 -21.12
N ILE A 50 9.89 -10.12 -21.77
CA ILE A 50 9.07 -8.96 -21.39
C ILE A 50 7.58 -9.31 -21.48
N LEU A 51 7.16 -9.95 -22.58
CA LEU A 51 5.78 -10.37 -22.80
C LEU A 51 5.30 -11.36 -21.73
N ALA A 52 6.12 -12.36 -21.39
CA ALA A 52 5.83 -13.30 -20.33
C ALA A 52 5.66 -12.59 -18.96
N GLY A 53 6.52 -11.61 -18.68
CA GLY A 53 6.44 -10.76 -17.49
C GLY A 53 5.11 -10.00 -17.41
N ILE A 54 4.71 -9.33 -18.50
CA ILE A 54 3.46 -8.55 -18.59
C ILE A 54 2.23 -9.46 -18.43
N LEU A 55 2.23 -10.64 -19.08
CA LEU A 55 1.12 -11.61 -19.00
C LEU A 55 0.93 -12.14 -17.57
N LEU A 56 2.03 -12.48 -16.90
CA LEU A 56 2.01 -13.02 -15.54
C LEU A 56 1.90 -11.94 -14.45
N GLN A 57 2.00 -10.65 -14.80
CA GLN A 57 1.84 -9.55 -13.85
C GLN A 57 0.43 -9.48 -13.25
N ARG A 58 -0.62 -9.71 -14.06
CA ARG A 58 -2.02 -9.69 -13.60
C ARG A 58 -2.32 -10.75 -12.52
N PRO A 59 -2.04 -12.06 -12.74
CA PRO A 59 -2.26 -13.06 -11.70
C PRO A 59 -1.39 -12.81 -10.47
N LEU A 60 -0.13 -12.40 -10.66
CA LEU A 60 0.76 -12.06 -9.55
C LEU A 60 0.19 -10.95 -8.66
N SER A 61 -0.28 -9.85 -9.26
CA SER A 61 -0.91 -8.73 -8.53
C SER A 61 -2.14 -9.19 -7.74
N ARG A 62 -2.98 -10.07 -8.31
CA ARG A 62 -4.14 -10.64 -7.61
C ARG A 62 -3.72 -11.46 -6.39
N HIS A 63 -2.70 -12.31 -6.52
CA HIS A 63 -2.18 -13.10 -5.39
C HIS A 63 -1.58 -12.22 -4.29
N ILE A 64 -0.87 -11.16 -4.66
CA ILE A 64 -0.30 -10.19 -3.70
C ILE A 64 -1.41 -9.49 -2.93
N ASN A 65 -2.46 -9.02 -3.62
CA ASN A 65 -3.60 -8.36 -2.97
C ASN A 65 -4.33 -9.29 -1.99
N ALA A 66 -4.55 -10.55 -2.37
CA ALA A 66 -5.13 -11.54 -1.48
C ALA A 66 -4.25 -11.75 -0.24
N SER A 67 -2.93 -11.91 -0.45
CA SER A 67 -1.98 -12.12 0.65
C SER A 67 -1.88 -10.91 1.59
N MET A 68 -1.94 -9.69 1.06
CA MET A 68 -1.94 -8.49 1.88
C MET A 68 -3.23 -8.38 2.70
N ARG A 69 -4.40 -8.68 2.10
CA ARG A 69 -5.68 -8.66 2.81
C ARG A 69 -5.71 -9.66 3.98
N GLU A 70 -5.27 -10.89 3.75
CA GLU A 70 -5.18 -11.91 4.80
C GLU A 70 -4.16 -11.52 5.89
N SER A 71 -3.04 -10.89 5.50
CA SER A 71 -2.07 -10.37 6.46
C SER A 71 -2.63 -9.23 7.31
N SER A 72 -3.44 -8.34 6.72
CA SER A 72 -4.14 -7.27 7.45
C SER A 72 -5.15 -7.82 8.45
N GLN A 73 -5.90 -8.88 8.10
CA GLN A 73 -6.81 -9.54 9.05
C GLN A 73 -6.06 -10.16 10.23
N ARG A 74 -4.94 -10.85 9.95
CA ARG A 74 -4.07 -11.38 11.00
C ARG A 74 -3.59 -10.26 11.92
N GLN A 75 -3.07 -9.16 11.37
CA GLN A 75 -2.60 -8.03 12.15
C GLN A 75 -3.73 -7.37 12.97
N GLY A 76 -4.93 -7.25 12.39
CA GLY A 76 -6.11 -6.72 13.08
C GLY A 76 -6.46 -7.55 14.31
N LEU A 77 -6.46 -8.89 14.19
CA LEU A 77 -6.68 -9.78 15.33
C LEU A 77 -5.62 -9.59 16.43
N LEU A 78 -4.36 -9.35 16.07
CA LEU A 78 -3.31 -9.08 17.07
C LEU A 78 -3.61 -7.84 17.88
N VAL A 79 -3.96 -6.75 17.18
CA VAL A 79 -4.25 -5.46 17.83
C VAL A 79 -5.46 -5.59 18.74
N GLU A 80 -6.54 -6.21 18.25
CA GLU A 80 -7.75 -6.47 19.04
C GLU A 80 -7.46 -7.34 20.27
N ALA A 81 -6.64 -8.38 20.11
CA ALA A 81 -6.26 -9.27 21.22
C ALA A 81 -5.38 -8.59 22.27
N LEU A 82 -4.51 -7.67 21.86
CA LEU A 82 -3.67 -6.90 22.79
C LEU A 82 -4.48 -5.84 23.53
N ASP A 83 -5.38 -5.14 22.83
CA ASP A 83 -6.29 -4.16 23.42
C ASP A 83 -7.27 -4.82 24.41
N GLY A 84 -7.79 -6.00 24.05
CA GLY A 84 -8.71 -6.81 24.87
C GLY A 84 -8.04 -7.86 25.76
N ILE A 85 -6.73 -7.77 26.04
CA ILE A 85 -5.98 -8.87 26.70
C ILE A 85 -6.51 -9.20 28.10
N GLU A 86 -6.97 -8.21 28.84
CA GLU A 86 -7.56 -8.39 30.17
C GLU A 86 -8.86 -9.19 30.07
N THR A 87 -9.76 -8.79 29.17
CA THR A 87 -11.02 -9.50 28.91
C THR A 87 -10.76 -10.94 28.48
N LEU A 88 -9.76 -11.18 27.63
CA LEU A 88 -9.39 -12.53 27.19
C LEU A 88 -8.89 -13.40 28.35
N LYS A 89 -8.09 -12.84 29.26
CA LYS A 89 -7.60 -13.57 30.45
C LYS A 89 -8.73 -13.86 31.44
N LEU A 90 -9.58 -12.87 31.73
CA LEU A 90 -10.71 -13.02 32.64
C LEU A 90 -11.71 -14.08 32.16
N ASN A 91 -11.90 -14.20 30.84
CA ASN A 91 -12.80 -15.18 30.24
C ASN A 91 -12.11 -16.50 29.84
N ASN A 92 -10.82 -16.68 30.17
CA ASN A 92 -10.00 -17.83 29.77
C ASN A 92 -10.06 -18.14 28.24
N ALA A 93 -10.19 -17.09 27.43
CA ALA A 93 -10.42 -17.15 25.98
C ALA A 93 -9.13 -17.04 25.14
N VAL A 94 -7.95 -17.08 25.77
CA VAL A 94 -6.65 -16.96 25.08
C VAL A 94 -6.49 -18.06 24.01
N ASN A 95 -6.87 -19.30 24.34
CA ASN A 95 -6.81 -20.42 23.39
C ASN A 95 -7.74 -20.25 22.18
N TRP A 96 -8.87 -19.57 22.36
CA TRP A 96 -9.79 -19.27 21.28
C TRP A 96 -9.17 -18.28 20.28
N VAL A 97 -8.55 -17.21 20.79
CA VAL A 97 -7.81 -16.26 19.95
C VAL A 97 -6.63 -16.93 19.28
N GLN A 98 -5.88 -17.77 19.99
CA GLN A 98 -4.75 -18.52 19.43
C GLN A 98 -5.17 -19.37 18.23
N ARG A 99 -6.26 -20.14 18.34
CA ARG A 99 -6.77 -20.94 17.21
C ARG A 99 -7.15 -20.07 16.00
N ARG A 100 -7.71 -18.89 16.25
CA ARG A 100 -8.09 -17.94 15.19
C ARG A 100 -6.84 -17.31 14.55
N TRP A 101 -5.81 -17.02 15.34
CA TRP A 101 -4.51 -16.58 14.89
C TRP A 101 -3.83 -17.62 13.99
N ASP A 102 -3.85 -18.89 14.41
CA ASP A 102 -3.28 -20.00 13.63
C ASP A 102 -4.01 -20.15 12.29
N GLY A 103 -5.34 -20.02 12.28
CA GLY A 103 -6.15 -20.03 11.05
C GLY A 103 -5.79 -18.91 10.07
N TYR A 104 -5.63 -17.67 10.56
CA TYR A 104 -5.16 -16.56 9.73
C TYR A 104 -3.71 -16.74 9.27
N THR A 105 -2.84 -17.26 10.13
CA THR A 105 -1.45 -17.54 9.79
C THR A 105 -1.34 -18.60 8.69
N ALA A 106 -2.14 -19.67 8.76
CA ALA A 106 -2.21 -20.69 7.73
C ALA A 106 -2.73 -20.13 6.39
N SER A 107 -3.69 -19.21 6.43
CA SER A 107 -4.22 -18.53 5.24
C SER A 107 -3.12 -17.69 4.58
N VAL A 108 -2.48 -16.80 5.36
CA VAL A 108 -1.36 -15.96 4.90
C VAL A 108 -0.21 -16.80 4.34
N ALA A 109 0.10 -17.93 4.95
CA ALA A 109 1.11 -18.85 4.42
C ALA A 109 0.71 -19.39 3.04
N ARG A 110 -0.55 -19.83 2.88
CA ARG A 110 -1.08 -20.35 1.62
C ARG A 110 -1.11 -19.29 0.52
N SER A 111 -1.53 -18.07 0.82
CA SER A 111 -1.50 -16.95 -0.14
C SER A 111 -0.07 -16.57 -0.52
N SER A 112 0.85 -16.53 0.46
CA SER A 112 2.26 -16.20 0.23
C SER A 112 2.96 -17.24 -0.65
N ILE A 113 2.63 -18.54 -0.47
CA ILE A 113 3.13 -19.61 -1.34
C ILE A 113 2.65 -19.41 -2.79
N ARG A 114 1.39 -19.00 -3.02
CA ARG A 114 0.89 -18.72 -4.37
C ARG A 114 1.62 -17.55 -5.04
N VAL A 115 1.90 -16.48 -4.28
CA VAL A 115 2.74 -15.37 -4.74
C VAL A 115 4.12 -15.89 -5.13
N LYS A 116 4.77 -16.65 -4.25
CA LYS A 116 6.12 -17.19 -4.48
C LYS A 116 6.17 -18.14 -5.68
N ASN A 117 5.20 -19.03 -5.84
CA ASN A 117 5.12 -19.95 -6.97
C ASN A 117 4.98 -19.19 -8.30
N THR A 118 4.10 -18.18 -8.36
CA THR A 118 3.91 -17.37 -9.58
C THR A 118 5.19 -16.60 -9.91
N SER A 119 5.83 -15.99 -8.91
CA SER A 119 7.11 -15.30 -9.09
C SER A 119 8.22 -16.24 -9.54
N ASN A 120 8.28 -17.45 -8.97
CA ASN A 120 9.28 -18.46 -9.34
C ASN A 120 9.10 -18.93 -10.79
N ILE A 121 7.86 -19.10 -11.28
CA ILE A 121 7.61 -19.44 -12.69
C ILE A 121 8.21 -18.37 -13.61
N ILE A 122 8.02 -17.09 -13.30
CA ILE A 122 8.59 -15.98 -14.08
C ILE A 122 10.12 -16.04 -14.07
N ILE A 123 10.73 -16.24 -12.89
CA ILE A 123 12.18 -16.30 -12.74
C ILE A 123 12.75 -17.51 -13.51
N CYS A 124 12.21 -18.71 -13.30
CA CYS A 124 12.65 -19.93 -13.96
C CYS A 124 12.50 -19.83 -15.48
N PHE A 125 11.37 -19.32 -15.98
CA PHE A 125 11.18 -19.10 -17.42
C PHE A 125 12.25 -18.16 -17.99
N SER A 126 12.51 -17.07 -17.30
CA SER A 126 13.48 -16.08 -17.78
C SER A 126 14.93 -16.59 -17.71
N THR A 127 15.28 -17.36 -16.67
CA THR A 127 16.57 -18.05 -16.57
C THR A 127 16.74 -19.08 -17.69
N ALA A 128 15.69 -19.85 -18.00
CA ALA A 128 15.70 -20.80 -19.11
C ALA A 128 15.89 -20.09 -20.46
N VAL A 129 15.19 -18.98 -20.71
CA VAL A 129 15.39 -18.15 -21.91
C VAL A 129 16.82 -17.59 -21.97
N GLN A 130 17.40 -17.21 -20.83
CA GLN A 130 18.79 -16.75 -20.77
C GLN A 130 19.79 -17.86 -21.11
N GLN A 131 19.61 -19.09 -20.60
CA GLN A 131 20.45 -20.22 -21.01
C GLN A 131 20.29 -20.53 -22.49
N LEU A 132 19.05 -20.52 -23.00
CA LEU A 132 18.75 -20.76 -24.41
C LEU A 132 19.41 -19.69 -25.30
N ASN A 133 19.36 -18.42 -24.89
CA ASN A 133 20.04 -17.33 -25.57
C ASN A 133 21.55 -17.56 -25.67
N THR A 134 22.20 -17.96 -24.59
CA THR A 134 23.64 -18.27 -24.61
C THR A 134 23.95 -19.41 -25.57
N VAL A 135 23.15 -20.49 -25.56
CA VAL A 135 23.34 -21.63 -26.46
C VAL A 135 23.15 -21.20 -27.93
N LEU A 136 22.08 -20.45 -28.25
CA LEU A 136 21.83 -19.96 -29.61
C LEU A 136 22.93 -19.03 -30.10
N LEU A 137 23.43 -18.13 -29.24
CA LEU A 137 24.54 -17.23 -29.59
C LEU A 137 25.80 -18.01 -29.90
N VAL A 138 26.11 -19.05 -29.13
CA VAL A 138 27.28 -19.90 -29.40
C VAL A 138 27.11 -20.67 -30.71
N ILE A 139 25.97 -21.31 -30.94
CA ILE A 139 25.71 -22.09 -32.17
C ILE A 139 25.79 -21.20 -33.41
N LEU A 140 25.05 -20.09 -33.42
CA LEU A 140 25.06 -19.14 -34.54
C LEU A 140 26.43 -18.49 -34.67
N GLY A 141 27.04 -18.10 -33.55
CA GLY A 141 28.37 -17.52 -33.53
C GLY A 141 29.43 -18.41 -34.16
N THR A 142 29.46 -19.69 -33.80
CA THR A 142 30.39 -20.65 -34.40
C THR A 142 30.16 -20.81 -35.90
N TYR A 143 28.91 -20.82 -36.37
CA TYR A 143 28.60 -20.87 -37.79
C TYR A 143 29.06 -19.59 -38.52
N LEU A 144 28.83 -18.41 -37.95
CA LEU A 144 29.29 -17.14 -38.53
C LEU A 144 30.82 -17.03 -38.58
N ILE A 145 31.54 -17.56 -37.58
CA ILE A 145 33.02 -17.60 -37.57
C ILE A 145 33.55 -18.42 -38.77
N HIS A 146 32.89 -19.52 -39.12
CA HIS A 146 33.31 -20.41 -40.20
C HIS A 146 32.66 -20.10 -41.56
N SER A 147 31.69 -19.18 -41.61
CA SER A 147 30.96 -18.83 -42.84
C SER A 147 31.88 -18.37 -43.98
N GLU A 148 31.62 -18.76 -45.22
CA GLU A 148 32.48 -18.41 -46.36
C GLU A 148 32.42 -16.91 -46.74
N ASP A 149 31.31 -16.23 -46.43
CA ASP A 149 31.09 -14.82 -46.74
C ASP A 149 31.96 -13.85 -45.89
N PRO A 150 32.88 -13.07 -46.48
CA PRO A 150 33.73 -12.12 -45.76
C PRO A 150 32.97 -11.03 -45.01
N HIS A 151 31.75 -10.68 -45.46
CA HIS A 151 30.92 -9.63 -44.87
C HIS A 151 30.16 -10.07 -43.61
N ASN A 152 29.97 -11.37 -43.40
CA ASN A 152 29.27 -11.93 -42.24
C ASN A 152 30.22 -12.68 -41.28
N ARG A 153 31.52 -12.77 -41.59
CA ARG A 153 32.51 -13.35 -40.69
C ARG A 153 32.71 -12.47 -39.46
N ILE A 154 32.54 -13.08 -38.30
CA ILE A 154 32.80 -12.47 -36.99
C ILE A 154 34.08 -13.03 -36.38
N THR A 155 34.70 -12.28 -35.47
CA THR A 155 35.85 -12.76 -34.71
C THR A 155 35.41 -13.56 -33.49
N MET A 156 36.30 -14.41 -32.96
CA MET A 156 36.08 -15.11 -31.68
C MET A 156 35.80 -14.11 -30.53
N GLY A 157 36.48 -12.96 -30.55
CA GLY A 157 36.26 -11.88 -29.59
C GLY A 157 34.88 -11.23 -29.70
N ALA A 158 34.36 -11.07 -30.93
CA ALA A 158 33.01 -10.58 -31.17
C ALA A 158 31.95 -11.52 -30.59
N LEU A 159 32.15 -12.85 -30.69
CA LEU A 159 31.27 -13.84 -30.08
C LEU A 159 31.27 -13.75 -28.55
N ILE A 160 32.45 -13.68 -27.94
CA ILE A 160 32.58 -13.56 -26.47
C ILE A 160 31.92 -12.25 -25.99
N ALA A 161 32.16 -11.13 -26.68
CA ALA A 161 31.53 -9.86 -26.39
C ALA A 161 30.00 -9.93 -26.51
N ALA A 162 29.48 -10.60 -27.56
CA ALA A 162 28.06 -10.79 -27.76
C ALA A 162 27.40 -11.58 -26.62
N VAL A 163 28.04 -12.66 -26.15
CA VAL A 163 27.54 -13.45 -25.02
C VAL A 163 27.50 -12.63 -23.73
N ILE A 164 28.57 -11.87 -23.43
CA ILE A 164 28.65 -11.02 -22.23
C ILE A 164 27.58 -9.92 -22.26
N LEU A 165 27.50 -9.18 -23.36
CA LEU A 165 26.55 -8.07 -23.53
C LEU A 165 25.11 -8.56 -23.53
N SER A 166 24.84 -9.72 -24.16
CA SER A 166 23.50 -10.30 -24.18
C SER A 166 23.05 -10.76 -22.79
N GLY A 167 23.96 -11.31 -21.99
CA GLY A 167 23.69 -11.61 -20.59
C GLY A 167 23.29 -10.37 -19.78
N ARG A 168 23.93 -9.22 -20.04
CA ARG A 168 23.57 -7.93 -19.42
C ARG A 168 22.23 -7.38 -19.91
N ALA A 169 21.91 -7.54 -21.20
CA ALA A 169 20.62 -7.13 -21.76
C ALA A 169 19.46 -7.94 -21.17
N LEU A 170 19.68 -9.21 -20.84
CA LEU A 170 18.66 -10.06 -20.24
C LEU A 170 18.58 -9.87 -18.72
N ALA A 171 19.66 -9.58 -18.00
CA ALA A 171 19.70 -9.49 -16.53
C ALA A 171 18.51 -8.78 -15.81
N PRO A 172 17.92 -7.67 -16.32
CA PRO A 172 16.85 -6.96 -15.64
C PRO A 172 15.51 -7.73 -15.52
N HIS A 173 15.34 -8.87 -16.23
CA HIS A 173 14.07 -9.59 -16.25
C HIS A 173 13.59 -10.09 -14.88
N GLY A 174 14.53 -10.49 -14.00
CA GLY A 174 14.21 -11.05 -12.68
C GLY A 174 13.64 -10.02 -11.71
N GLN A 175 13.87 -8.73 -12.00
CA GLN A 175 13.40 -7.63 -11.17
C GLN A 175 11.95 -7.24 -11.46
N ILE A 176 11.35 -7.70 -12.57
CA ILE A 176 9.98 -7.32 -12.94
C ILE A 176 8.98 -7.80 -11.88
N ALA A 177 9.11 -9.05 -11.42
CA ALA A 177 8.21 -9.62 -10.41
C ALA A 177 8.35 -8.92 -9.04
N SER A 178 9.58 -8.61 -8.63
CA SER A 178 9.85 -7.90 -7.37
C SER A 178 9.41 -6.44 -7.43
N LEU A 179 9.62 -5.76 -8.57
CA LEU A 179 9.16 -4.40 -8.81
C LEU A 179 7.63 -4.33 -8.83
N ALA A 180 6.96 -5.27 -9.49
CA ALA A 180 5.50 -5.36 -9.49
C ALA A 180 4.95 -5.55 -8.07
N THR A 181 5.62 -6.34 -7.25
CA THR A 181 5.26 -6.54 -5.84
C THR A 181 5.40 -5.25 -5.03
N ARG A 182 6.54 -4.58 -5.17
CA ARG A 182 6.81 -3.29 -4.49
C ARG A 182 5.83 -2.21 -4.95
N PHE A 183 5.54 -2.13 -6.25
CA PHE A 183 4.57 -1.19 -6.80
C PHE A 183 3.19 -1.38 -6.18
N GLN A 184 2.73 -2.63 -6.08
CA GLN A 184 1.42 -2.91 -5.51
C GLN A 184 1.36 -2.56 -4.01
N GLN A 185 2.43 -2.86 -3.26
CA GLN A 185 2.55 -2.47 -1.86
C GLN A 185 2.52 -0.94 -1.68
N ALA A 186 3.33 -0.22 -2.46
CA ALA A 186 3.36 1.24 -2.43
C ALA A 186 2.00 1.85 -2.82
N ARG A 187 1.32 1.29 -3.83
CA ARG A 187 -0.01 1.73 -4.24
C ARG A 187 -1.05 1.58 -3.12
N LEU A 188 -1.07 0.43 -2.45
CA LEU A 188 -2.00 0.17 -1.34
C LEU A 188 -1.69 1.05 -0.12
N ALA A 189 -0.41 1.23 0.20
CA ALA A 189 0.02 2.17 1.25
C ALA A 189 -0.42 3.61 0.94
N MET A 190 -0.23 4.06 -0.30
CA MET A 190 -0.66 5.40 -0.72
C MET A 190 -2.18 5.58 -0.68
N GLN A 191 -2.94 4.52 -1.00
CA GLN A 191 -4.39 4.52 -0.83
C GLN A 191 -4.76 4.69 0.65
N GLY A 192 -4.14 3.94 1.56
CA GLY A 192 -4.37 4.08 3.01
C GLY A 192 -4.10 5.49 3.53
N VAL A 193 -2.98 6.09 3.12
CA VAL A 193 -2.65 7.49 3.48
C VAL A 193 -3.67 8.47 2.91
N ASN A 194 -4.03 8.34 1.62
CA ASN A 194 -5.04 9.20 0.99
C ASN A 194 -6.40 9.08 1.68
N ASP A 195 -6.80 7.88 2.10
CA ASP A 195 -8.06 7.65 2.80
C ASP A 195 -8.09 8.34 4.17
N ILE A 196 -6.94 8.50 4.83
CA ILE A 196 -6.81 9.27 6.08
C ILE A 196 -6.85 10.78 5.78
N VAL A 197 -6.05 11.24 4.82
CA VAL A 197 -5.93 12.66 4.47
C VAL A 197 -7.25 13.23 3.94
N ARG A 198 -8.05 12.43 3.24
CA ARG A 198 -9.36 12.84 2.70
C ARG A 198 -10.49 12.82 3.71
N ARG A 199 -10.27 12.36 4.95
CA ARG A 199 -11.32 12.39 5.97
C ARG A 199 -11.72 13.84 6.27
N PRO A 200 -13.01 14.09 6.53
CA PRO A 200 -13.44 15.42 6.94
C PRO A 200 -12.71 15.84 8.21
N VAL A 201 -12.24 17.09 8.22
CA VAL A 201 -11.61 17.73 9.38
C VAL A 201 -12.67 18.44 10.21
N GLU A 202 -12.46 18.50 11.53
CA GLU A 202 -13.43 19.11 12.47
C GLU A 202 -13.55 20.63 12.30
N ARG A 203 -12.45 21.29 11.92
CA ARG A 203 -12.44 22.72 11.61
C ARG A 203 -12.31 22.94 10.10
N GLU A 204 -13.38 23.39 9.49
CA GLU A 204 -13.36 23.83 8.09
C GLU A 204 -12.48 25.07 7.93
N SER A 205 -11.60 25.06 6.94
CA SER A 205 -10.67 26.16 6.65
C SER A 205 -11.36 27.44 6.16
N GLN A 206 -12.61 27.33 5.68
CA GLN A 206 -13.40 28.46 5.18
C GLN A 206 -14.19 29.18 6.28
N THR A 207 -14.23 28.63 7.49
CA THR A 207 -14.99 29.21 8.61
C THR A 207 -14.09 30.09 9.46
N HIS A 208 -14.37 31.40 9.49
CA HIS A 208 -13.72 32.31 10.43
C HIS A 208 -14.33 32.13 11.83
N TYR A 209 -13.59 31.47 12.70
CA TYR A 209 -13.96 31.36 14.11
C TYR A 209 -13.69 32.69 14.82
N LEU A 210 -14.66 33.14 15.60
CA LEU A 210 -14.51 34.34 16.41
C LEU A 210 -13.63 34.04 17.63
N THR A 211 -12.58 34.84 17.80
CA THR A 211 -11.80 34.83 19.04
C THR A 211 -12.45 35.78 20.04
N VAL A 212 -13.08 35.22 21.07
CA VAL A 212 -13.64 36.01 22.19
C VAL A 212 -12.48 36.46 23.08
N LYS A 213 -12.28 37.78 23.25
CA LYS A 213 -11.19 38.35 24.05
C LYS A 213 -11.48 38.32 25.55
N ASP A 214 -12.71 38.68 25.92
CA ASP A 214 -13.18 38.72 27.31
C ASP A 214 -14.37 37.78 27.45
N ILE A 215 -14.21 36.71 28.24
CA ILE A 215 -15.26 35.72 28.52
C ILE A 215 -15.81 36.00 29.92
N GLN A 216 -17.09 36.35 30.01
CA GLN A 216 -17.83 36.52 31.27
C GLN A 216 -18.25 35.16 31.85
N GLY A 217 -18.53 34.19 30.97
CA GLY A 217 -18.81 32.80 31.34
C GLY A 217 -20.31 32.46 31.47
N GLU A 218 -21.20 33.20 30.82
CA GLU A 218 -22.61 32.82 30.67
C GLU A 218 -22.73 31.68 29.64
N PHE A 219 -23.26 30.53 30.04
CA PHE A 219 -23.61 29.44 29.12
C PHE A 219 -25.13 29.31 28.99
N ARG A 220 -25.63 29.28 27.76
CA ARG A 220 -27.06 29.11 27.48
C ARG A 220 -27.32 27.98 26.48
N PHE A 221 -28.17 27.05 26.89
CA PHE A 221 -28.74 25.97 26.08
C PHE A 221 -30.19 26.32 25.79
N SER A 222 -30.58 26.32 24.52
CA SER A 222 -31.95 26.61 24.07
C SER A 222 -32.48 25.45 23.23
N ASP A 223 -33.41 24.66 23.79
CA ASP A 223 -34.05 23.49 23.15
C ASP A 223 -33.04 22.50 22.52
N VAL A 224 -31.93 22.25 23.24
CA VAL A 224 -30.81 21.47 22.71
C VAL A 224 -31.14 19.99 22.69
N SER A 225 -31.07 19.40 21.49
CA SER A 225 -31.19 17.95 21.30
C SER A 225 -29.97 17.38 20.58
N PHE A 226 -29.49 16.22 21.04
CA PHE A 226 -28.27 15.61 20.51
C PHE A 226 -28.32 14.08 20.55
N SER A 227 -27.87 13.44 19.46
CA SER A 227 -27.65 12.00 19.34
C SER A 227 -26.23 11.69 18.86
N TYR A 228 -25.62 10.63 19.41
CA TYR A 228 -24.25 10.24 19.06
C TYR A 228 -24.12 9.71 17.63
N LYS A 229 -25.18 9.13 17.07
CA LYS A 229 -25.25 8.68 15.68
C LYS A 229 -26.66 8.92 15.15
N PRO A 230 -26.80 9.17 13.84
CA PRO A 230 -28.09 9.20 13.18
C PRO A 230 -28.86 7.89 13.46
N GLY A 231 -30.13 8.00 13.87
CA GLY A 231 -31.01 6.86 14.13
C GLY A 231 -30.88 6.23 15.52
N LEU A 232 -29.99 6.72 16.38
CA LEU A 232 -30.01 6.39 17.81
C LEU A 232 -30.94 7.34 18.58
N PRO A 233 -31.47 6.92 19.75
CA PRO A 233 -32.18 7.81 20.65
C PRO A 233 -31.32 9.02 21.04
N ASP A 234 -31.97 10.16 21.21
CA ASP A 234 -31.34 11.38 21.68
C ASP A 234 -30.77 11.18 23.10
N ALA A 235 -29.50 11.51 23.27
CA ALA A 235 -28.81 11.51 24.55
C ALA A 235 -29.16 12.75 25.39
N LEU A 236 -29.57 13.84 24.74
CA LEU A 236 -30.20 15.01 25.35
C LEU A 236 -31.42 15.39 24.49
N CYS A 237 -32.56 15.63 25.12
CA CYS A 237 -33.83 15.92 24.45
C CYS A 237 -34.37 17.27 24.93
N GLY A 238 -34.38 18.29 24.06
CA GLY A 238 -34.99 19.60 24.34
C GLY A 238 -34.42 20.32 25.58
N LEU A 239 -33.14 20.15 25.88
CA LEU A 239 -32.53 20.71 27.08
C LEU A 239 -32.45 22.24 26.97
N SER A 240 -33.05 22.92 27.95
CA SER A 240 -32.91 24.36 28.14
C SER A 240 -32.32 24.67 29.51
N LEU A 241 -31.14 25.30 29.52
CA LEU A 241 -30.34 25.55 30.72
C LEU A 241 -29.61 26.88 30.56
N CYS A 242 -29.55 27.68 31.62
CA CYS A 242 -28.78 28.91 31.67
C CYS A 242 -27.87 28.87 32.91
N ILE A 243 -26.55 29.01 32.70
CA ILE A 243 -25.54 29.09 33.76
C ILE A 243 -24.98 30.51 33.73
N ARG A 244 -25.12 31.24 34.84
CA ARG A 244 -24.69 32.64 34.94
C ARG A 244 -23.19 32.76 35.24
N PRO A 245 -22.57 33.90 34.91
CA PRO A 245 -21.19 34.19 35.31
C PRO A 245 -20.95 33.97 36.82
N GLY A 246 -19.92 33.19 37.15
CA GLY A 246 -19.55 32.86 38.53
C GLY A 246 -20.44 31.83 39.25
N GLU A 247 -21.51 31.35 38.60
CA GLU A 247 -22.41 30.35 39.16
C GLU A 247 -21.75 28.96 39.23
N ARG A 248 -22.01 28.22 40.31
CA ARG A 248 -21.55 26.84 40.48
C ARG A 248 -22.75 25.90 40.43
N VAL A 249 -22.85 25.13 39.35
CA VAL A 249 -23.98 24.21 39.11
C VAL A 249 -23.53 22.77 39.35
N GLY A 250 -24.28 22.05 40.19
CA GLY A 250 -24.13 20.61 40.38
C GLY A 250 -25.05 19.82 39.46
N ILE A 251 -24.49 18.94 38.61
CA ILE A 251 -25.27 18.10 37.69
C ILE A 251 -25.45 16.70 38.30
N ILE A 252 -26.67 16.37 38.72
CA ILE A 252 -27.03 15.09 39.34
C ILE A 252 -28.05 14.32 38.49
N GLY A 253 -28.08 12.99 38.63
CA GLY A 253 -29.05 12.12 37.95
C GLY A 253 -28.59 10.67 37.90
N SER A 254 -29.39 9.79 37.28
CA SER A 254 -29.05 8.37 37.08
C SER A 254 -27.91 8.15 36.07
N ILE A 255 -27.27 6.98 36.09
CA ILE A 255 -26.26 6.60 35.09
C ILE A 255 -26.93 6.59 33.71
N GLY A 256 -26.31 7.21 32.71
CA GLY A 256 -26.81 7.26 31.33
C GLY A 256 -27.76 8.42 31.00
N CYS A 257 -28.12 9.30 31.94
CA CYS A 257 -29.04 10.42 31.68
C CYS A 257 -28.44 11.63 30.93
N GLY A 258 -27.30 11.46 30.24
CA GLY A 258 -26.71 12.52 29.41
C GLY A 258 -25.77 13.51 30.10
N LYS A 259 -25.43 13.34 31.39
CA LYS A 259 -24.53 14.28 32.13
C LYS A 259 -23.17 14.49 31.46
N SER A 260 -22.47 13.40 31.12
CA SER A 260 -21.17 13.47 30.45
C SER A 260 -21.31 14.02 29.02
N THR A 261 -22.45 13.80 28.37
CA THR A 261 -22.76 14.34 27.03
C THR A 261 -22.93 15.86 27.09
N LEU A 262 -23.63 16.35 28.12
CA LEU A 262 -23.78 17.78 28.40
C LEU A 262 -22.42 18.46 28.59
N LEU A 263 -21.55 17.89 29.44
CA LEU A 263 -20.20 18.43 29.66
C LEU A 263 -19.35 18.44 28.37
N LYS A 264 -19.45 17.38 27.55
CA LYS A 264 -18.75 17.33 26.26
C LYS A 264 -19.26 18.39 25.27
N MET A 265 -20.54 18.74 25.32
CA MET A 265 -21.10 19.83 24.51
C MET A 265 -20.70 21.22 25.02
N ILE A 266 -20.61 21.43 26.34
CA ILE A 266 -20.09 22.68 26.92
C ILE A 266 -18.68 23.01 26.40
N VAL A 267 -17.82 21.99 26.30
CA VAL A 267 -16.42 22.15 25.82
C VAL A 267 -16.35 22.14 24.28
N GLY A 268 -17.47 22.00 23.58
CA GLY A 268 -17.53 22.03 22.12
C GLY A 268 -17.03 20.77 21.41
N LEU A 269 -16.88 19.63 22.11
CA LEU A 269 -16.44 18.36 21.50
C LEU A 269 -17.52 17.71 20.60
N TYR A 270 -18.78 18.09 20.80
CA TYR A 270 -19.90 17.63 19.97
C TYR A 270 -20.78 18.83 19.65
N ARG A 271 -21.24 18.90 18.40
CA ARG A 271 -22.27 19.86 17.96
C ARG A 271 -23.64 19.25 18.14
N GLN A 272 -24.58 20.07 18.59
CA GLN A 272 -25.99 19.71 18.73
C GLN A 272 -26.64 19.40 17.37
N ASN A 273 -27.63 18.50 17.37
CA ASN A 273 -28.44 18.21 16.19
C ASN A 273 -29.56 19.25 16.02
N ARG A 274 -30.10 19.75 17.13
CA ARG A 274 -31.15 20.78 17.18
C ARG A 274 -30.92 21.71 18.37
N GLY A 275 -31.39 22.95 18.24
CA GLY A 275 -31.28 23.98 19.27
C GLY A 275 -29.97 24.76 19.16
N GLN A 276 -29.69 25.55 20.19
CA GLN A 276 -28.54 26.44 20.21
C GLN A 276 -27.82 26.40 21.56
N ILE A 277 -26.49 26.37 21.50
CA ILE A 277 -25.61 26.55 22.66
C ILE A 277 -24.88 27.87 22.43
N THR A 278 -24.86 28.76 23.41
CA THR A 278 -24.09 30.00 23.35
C THR A 278 -23.23 30.20 24.60
N LEU A 279 -22.06 30.82 24.39
CA LEU A 279 -21.17 31.34 25.42
C LEU A 279 -21.17 32.87 25.30
N ASP A 280 -21.61 33.56 26.34
CA ASP A 280 -21.73 35.04 26.37
C ASP A 280 -22.52 35.60 25.17
N GLY A 281 -23.55 34.86 24.73
CA GLY A 281 -24.39 35.22 23.59
C GLY A 281 -23.81 34.87 22.21
N VAL A 282 -22.59 34.33 22.14
CA VAL A 282 -21.94 33.88 20.90
C VAL A 282 -22.14 32.37 20.72
N ALA A 283 -22.53 31.95 19.52
CA ALA A 283 -22.83 30.55 19.17
C ALA A 283 -21.61 29.79 18.62
#